data_AF-A0A8C6LJ51-F1
#
_entry.id   AF-A0A8C6LJ51-F1
#
_cell.length_a   1.000
_cell.length_b   1.000
_cell.length_c   1.000
_cell.angle_alpha   90.00
_cell.angle_beta   90.00
_cell.angle_gamma   90.00
#
_symmetry.space_group_name_H-M   'P 1'
#
loop_
_entity.id
_entity.type
_entity.pdbx_description
1 polymer ?
#
loop_
_entity_poly.entity_id
_entity_poly.type
_entity_poly.pdbx_seq_one_letter_code
_entity_poly.pdbx_strand_id
1 'polypeptide(L)'
;ILFLSQDHYLPSTGVCVFLSDTERLYTVSFQEICDRFGKQYTWTVKSLVMGKKALDAAQIIRDALDLPMTAEELLSESRKIQEQIFPSARLMPGMQVVMIPDDNLDPSLTQGATLRLRSMEKFDPQLFGLPVYD
;
A
#
# COMPACT_ATOMS: atom_id res chain seq x y z
N ILE A 1 6.81 3.72 -9.99
CA ILE A 1 7.65 3.21 -8.89
C ILE A 1 7.44 4.15 -7.71
N LEU A 2 6.42 3.89 -6.91
CA LEU A 2 6.04 4.74 -5.81
C LEU A 2 5.95 3.91 -4.55
N PHE A 3 6.73 4.33 -3.56
CA PHE A 3 6.68 3.88 -2.19
C PHE A 3 6.92 2.39 -1.96
N LEU A 4 8.10 1.95 -2.35
CA LEU A 4 8.82 0.85 -1.70
C LEU A 4 9.93 1.41 -0.80
N SER A 5 9.62 2.40 0.04
CA SER A 5 10.61 2.93 0.99
C SER A 5 10.07 3.13 2.40
N GLN A 6 8.94 2.52 2.72
CA GLN A 6 8.69 2.11 4.08
C GLN A 6 8.12 0.70 4.01
N ASP A 7 8.91 -0.24 4.51
CA ASP A 7 8.46 -1.50 5.01
C ASP A 7 7.07 -1.32 5.65
N HIS A 8 6.00 -1.74 4.96
CA HIS A 8 4.81 -2.16 5.69
C HIS A 8 5.14 -3.54 6.30
N TYR A 9 6.15 -3.54 7.16
CA TYR A 9 6.36 -4.56 8.17
C TYR A 9 5.11 -4.49 9.02
N LEU A 10 4.18 -5.44 8.84
CA LEU A 10 3.10 -5.64 9.80
C LEU A 10 3.79 -6.18 11.06
N PRO A 11 3.98 -5.35 12.12
CA PRO A 11 4.77 -5.78 13.27
C PRO A 11 4.08 -6.89 14.06
N SER A 12 2.81 -7.16 13.77
CA SER A 12 2.05 -8.27 14.33
C SER A 12 2.33 -9.62 13.66
N THR A 13 2.98 -9.66 12.48
CA THR A 13 3.12 -10.91 11.70
C THR A 13 4.49 -11.16 11.08
N GLY A 14 5.43 -10.21 10.98
CA GLY A 14 6.76 -10.51 10.42
C GLY A 14 6.71 -10.92 8.95
N VAL A 15 6.02 -10.10 8.14
CA VAL A 15 5.78 -10.38 6.72
C VAL A 15 6.16 -9.15 5.90
N CYS A 16 6.98 -9.36 4.88
CA CYS A 16 7.16 -8.38 3.80
C CYS A 16 6.21 -8.72 2.65
N VAL A 17 5.28 -7.80 2.34
CA VAL A 17 4.29 -7.94 1.26
C VAL A 17 4.62 -6.93 0.16
N PHE A 18 4.94 -7.43 -1.03
CA PHE A 18 5.11 -6.64 -2.24
C PHE A 18 3.82 -6.73 -3.07
N LEU A 19 3.07 -5.65 -3.17
CA LEU A 19 1.92 -5.56 -4.06
C LEU A 19 2.31 -4.77 -5.29
N SER A 20 2.27 -5.40 -6.47
CA SER A 20 2.59 -4.73 -7.73
C SER A 20 1.61 -3.60 -8.09
N ASP A 21 0.47 -3.51 -7.39
CA ASP A 21 -0.54 -2.46 -7.52
C ASP A 21 -0.98 -1.93 -6.14
N THR A 22 0.01 -1.64 -5.27
CA THR A 22 -0.22 -0.88 -4.03
C THR A 22 -0.91 0.45 -4.30
N GLU A 23 -0.70 1.02 -5.49
CA GLU A 23 -1.27 2.29 -5.92
C GLU A 23 -2.80 2.31 -5.84
N ARG A 24 -3.46 1.21 -6.20
CA ARG A 24 -4.90 1.08 -6.09
C ARG A 24 -5.38 1.03 -4.64
N LEU A 25 -4.65 0.34 -3.75
CA LEU A 25 -4.97 0.30 -2.31
C LEU A 25 -4.85 1.68 -1.66
N TYR A 26 -3.79 2.43 -1.99
CA TYR A 26 -3.65 3.81 -1.54
C TYR A 26 -4.83 4.65 -2.04
N THR A 27 -5.18 4.54 -3.33
CA THR A 27 -6.32 5.24 -3.92
C THR A 27 -7.63 4.92 -3.18
N VAL A 28 -7.92 3.63 -2.93
CA VAL A 28 -9.13 3.20 -2.20
C VAL A 28 -9.11 3.71 -0.76
N SER A 29 -7.98 3.63 -0.07
CA SER A 29 -7.88 4.08 1.33
C SER A 29 -8.12 5.58 1.50
N PHE A 30 -7.54 6.40 0.62
CA PHE A 30 -7.76 7.84 0.65
C PHE A 30 -9.15 8.21 0.17
N GLN A 31 -9.68 7.52 -0.86
CA GLN A 31 -11.04 7.74 -1.34
C GLN A 31 -12.07 7.48 -0.23
N GLU A 32 -11.95 6.36 0.50
CA GLU A 32 -12.83 6.02 1.63
C GLU A 32 -12.86 7.12 2.70
N ILE A 33 -11.71 7.73 3.00
CA ILE A 33 -11.65 8.86 3.96
C ILE A 33 -12.30 10.10 3.35
N CYS A 34 -11.98 10.42 2.10
CA CYS A 34 -12.51 11.60 1.42
C CYS A 34 -14.03 11.53 1.26
N ASP A 35 -14.57 10.34 0.98
CA ASP A 35 -16.00 10.09 0.82
C ASP A 35 -16.80 10.42 2.09
N ARG A 36 -16.22 10.23 3.28
CA ARG A 36 -16.82 10.64 4.57
C ARG A 36 -17.04 12.15 4.67
N PHE A 37 -16.22 12.92 3.97
CA PHE A 37 -16.32 14.38 3.91
C PHE A 37 -17.00 14.89 2.63
N GLY A 38 -17.52 13.98 1.79
CA GLY A 38 -18.10 14.33 0.49
C GLY A 38 -17.07 14.86 -0.53
N LYS A 39 -15.79 14.51 -0.35
CA LYS A 39 -14.69 14.90 -1.25
C LYS A 39 -14.28 13.71 -2.11
N GLN A 40 -13.80 13.99 -3.31
CA GLN A 40 -13.38 12.97 -4.27
C GLN A 40 -11.85 12.98 -4.41
N TYR A 41 -11.22 11.82 -4.27
CA TYR A 41 -9.80 11.68 -4.49
C TYR A 41 -9.50 11.59 -6.00
N THR A 42 -9.32 12.76 -6.62
CA THR A 42 -9.11 12.87 -8.07
C THR A 42 -7.69 12.53 -8.50
N TRP A 43 -7.52 12.24 -9.79
CA TRP A 43 -6.20 12.01 -10.39
C TRP A 43 -5.23 13.19 -10.19
N THR A 44 -5.73 14.43 -10.12
CA THR A 44 -4.92 15.61 -9.84
C THR A 44 -4.22 15.50 -8.49
N VAL A 45 -4.97 15.18 -7.43
CA VAL A 45 -4.42 15.01 -6.07
C VAL A 45 -3.44 13.85 -6.05
N LYS A 46 -3.81 12.74 -6.72
CA LYS A 46 -2.94 11.58 -6.86
C LYS A 46 -1.58 11.96 -7.45
N SER A 47 -1.57 12.68 -8.58
CA SER A 47 -0.32 13.07 -9.26
C SER A 47 0.58 13.95 -8.38
N LEU A 48 0.00 14.76 -7.48
CA LEU A 48 0.76 15.64 -6.58
C LEU A 48 1.47 14.88 -5.46
N VAL A 49 0.88 13.78 -4.99
CA VAL A 49 1.47 12.98 -3.89
C VAL A 49 2.41 11.89 -4.36
N MET A 50 2.42 11.60 -5.67
CA MET A 50 3.37 10.67 -6.27
C MET A 50 4.81 11.14 -5.99
N GLY A 51 5.54 10.36 -5.20
CA GLY A 51 6.97 10.54 -4.92
C GLY A 51 7.23 11.30 -3.62
N LYS A 52 6.18 11.65 -2.89
CA LYS A 52 6.22 12.40 -1.63
C LYS A 52 6.08 11.48 -0.43
N LYS A 53 6.85 11.73 0.63
CA LYS A 53 6.77 10.95 1.87
C LYS A 53 5.34 10.96 2.41
N ALA A 54 4.96 9.93 3.16
CA ALA A 54 3.57 9.71 3.59
C ALA A 54 2.95 10.93 4.31
N LEU A 55 3.72 11.60 5.18
CA LEU A 55 3.25 12.82 5.87
C LEU A 55 3.09 14.01 4.92
N ASP A 56 4.06 14.22 4.02
CA ASP A 56 3.98 15.28 3.00
C ASP A 56 2.80 15.05 2.04
N ALA A 57 2.55 13.79 1.67
CA ALA A 57 1.41 13.39 0.87
C ALA A 57 0.09 13.71 1.59
N ALA A 58 -0.05 13.31 2.86
CA ALA A 58 -1.25 13.61 3.65
C ALA A 58 -1.50 15.12 3.79
N GLN A 59 -0.41 15.88 3.98
CA GLN A 59 -0.43 17.34 4.03
C GLN A 59 -0.95 17.96 2.72
N ILE A 60 -0.42 17.50 1.57
CA ILE A 60 -0.88 17.93 0.24
C ILE A 60 -2.35 17.55 0.00
N ILE A 61 -2.77 16.33 0.37
CA ILE A 61 -4.16 15.87 0.18
C ILE A 61 -5.12 16.73 0.99
N ARG A 62 -4.79 16.97 2.26
CA ARG A 62 -5.56 17.82 3.14
C ARG A 62 -5.69 19.23 2.55
N ASP A 63 -4.58 19.83 2.13
CA ASP A 63 -4.59 21.19 1.61
C ASP A 63 -5.29 21.29 0.24
N ALA A 64 -5.21 20.25 -0.59
CA ALA A 64 -5.88 20.20 -1.89
C ALA A 64 -7.40 19.95 -1.80
N LEU A 65 -7.85 19.18 -0.81
CA LEU A 65 -9.25 18.81 -0.62
C LEU A 65 -9.95 19.65 0.47
N ASP A 66 -9.19 20.49 1.18
CA ASP A 66 -9.63 21.30 2.32
C ASP A 66 -10.33 20.42 3.38
N LEU A 67 -9.63 19.37 3.82
CA LEU A 67 -10.16 18.42 4.81
C LEU A 67 -10.11 19.02 6.22
N PRO A 68 -11.16 18.87 7.04
CA PRO A 68 -11.24 19.45 8.39
C PRO A 68 -10.41 18.68 9.44
N MET A 69 -9.47 17.83 9.02
CA MET A 69 -8.62 17.00 9.87
C MET A 69 -7.14 17.30 9.60
N THR A 70 -6.26 16.98 10.55
CA THR A 70 -4.82 17.19 10.39
C THR A 70 -4.18 16.15 9.45
N ALA A 71 -2.97 16.44 8.94
CA ALA A 71 -2.25 15.52 8.08
C ALA A 71 -1.86 14.22 8.82
N GLU A 72 -1.60 14.32 10.12
CA GLU A 72 -1.23 13.21 10.99
C GLU A 72 -2.43 12.28 11.23
N GLU A 73 -3.61 12.86 11.47
CA GLU A 73 -4.85 12.10 11.60
C GLU A 73 -5.20 11.40 10.28
N LEU A 74 -5.06 12.09 9.15
CA LEU A 74 -5.33 11.53 7.82
C LEU A 74 -4.40 10.32 7.56
N LEU A 75 -3.12 10.48 7.89
CA LEU A 75 -2.14 9.40 7.76
C LEU A 75 -2.50 8.22 8.66
N SER A 76 -2.82 8.47 9.93
CA SER A 76 -3.20 7.44 10.91
C SER A 76 -4.45 6.66 10.47
N GLU A 77 -5.50 7.35 10.02
CA GLU A 77 -6.72 6.72 9.52
C GLU A 77 -6.47 5.93 8.23
N SER A 78 -5.71 6.48 7.29
CA SER A 78 -5.36 5.78 6.05
C SER A 78 -4.58 4.50 6.32
N ARG A 79 -3.68 4.52 7.31
CA ARG A 79 -2.92 3.34 7.74
C ARG A 79 -3.83 2.24 8.30
N LYS A 80 -4.79 2.59 9.16
CA LYS A 80 -5.75 1.61 9.70
C LYS A 80 -6.58 0.97 8.58
N ILE A 81 -7.06 1.77 7.64
CA ILE A 81 -7.84 1.29 6.50
C ILE A 81 -6.97 0.38 5.63
N GLN A 82 -5.72 0.77 5.35
CA GLN A 82 -4.77 -0.07 4.64
C GLN A 82 -4.55 -1.40 5.37
N GLU A 83 -4.30 -1.39 6.68
CA GLU A 83 -4.13 -2.62 7.47
C GLU A 83 -5.37 -3.54 7.39
N GLN A 84 -6.58 -2.98 7.24
CA GLN A 84 -7.81 -3.76 7.05
C GLN A 84 -8.04 -4.26 5.62
N ILE A 85 -7.65 -3.48 4.60
CA ILE A 85 -7.86 -3.83 3.18
C ILE A 85 -6.70 -4.67 2.64
N PHE A 86 -5.48 -4.57 3.18
CA PHE A 86 -4.33 -5.36 2.74
C PHE A 86 -4.61 -6.88 2.75
N PRO A 87 -5.25 -7.46 3.80
CA PRO A 87 -5.67 -8.85 3.78
C PRO A 87 -6.70 -9.17 2.69
N SER A 88 -7.54 -8.23 2.27
CA SER A 88 -8.52 -8.43 1.19
C SER A 88 -7.96 -8.14 -0.20
N ALA A 89 -6.81 -7.46 -0.32
CA ALA A 89 -6.11 -7.21 -1.57
C ALA A 89 -5.80 -8.52 -2.34
N ARG A 90 -5.58 -9.63 -1.61
CA ARG A 90 -5.42 -10.98 -2.17
C ARG A 90 -6.61 -11.46 -3.03
N LEU A 91 -7.79 -10.89 -2.81
CA LEU A 91 -9.04 -11.27 -3.49
C LEU A 91 -9.36 -10.34 -4.65
N MET A 92 -8.61 -9.26 -4.85
CA MET A 92 -8.86 -8.31 -5.93
C MET A 92 -8.31 -8.85 -7.26
N PRO A 93 -9.13 -8.97 -8.31
CA PRO A 93 -8.68 -9.47 -9.60
C PRO A 93 -7.60 -8.54 -10.19
N GLY A 94 -6.46 -9.12 -10.55
CA GLY A 94 -5.30 -8.40 -11.09
C GLY A 94 -4.27 -7.96 -10.04
N MET A 95 -4.50 -8.18 -8.75
CA MET A 95 -3.49 -7.91 -7.73
C MET A 95 -2.50 -9.07 -7.64
N GLN A 96 -1.22 -8.77 -7.82
CA GLN A 96 -0.14 -9.71 -7.58
C GLN A 96 0.48 -9.41 -6.21
N VAL A 97 0.40 -10.40 -5.32
CA VAL A 97 0.92 -10.32 -3.95
C VAL A 97 2.14 -11.22 -3.85
N VAL A 98 3.32 -10.63 -3.66
CA VAL A 98 4.51 -11.40 -3.29
C VAL A 98 4.72 -11.29 -1.79
N MET A 99 4.93 -12.43 -1.13
CA MET A 99 5.08 -12.49 0.31
C MET A 99 6.41 -13.14 0.67
N ILE A 100 7.19 -12.48 1.53
CA ILE A 100 8.37 -13.06 2.18
C ILE A 100 8.01 -13.22 3.67
N PRO A 101 7.54 -14.41 4.07
CA PRO A 101 7.25 -14.70 5.46
C PRO A 101 8.53 -14.99 6.25
N ASP A 102 8.59 -14.55 7.50
CA ASP A 102 9.58 -15.03 8.46
C ASP A 102 9.41 -16.54 8.71
N ASP A 103 10.49 -17.24 9.07
CA ASP A 103 10.49 -18.70 9.31
C ASP A 103 9.53 -19.13 10.44
N ASN A 104 9.16 -18.20 11.33
CA ASN A 104 8.25 -18.42 12.45
C ASN A 104 6.78 -18.08 12.15
N LEU A 105 6.46 -17.69 10.90
CA LEU A 105 5.09 -17.37 10.50
C LEU A 105 4.27 -18.65 10.30
N ASP A 106 3.03 -18.66 10.81
CA ASP A 106 2.05 -19.69 10.49
C ASP A 106 1.82 -19.75 8.95
N PRO A 107 2.11 -20.90 8.29
CA PRO A 107 1.94 -21.05 6.84
C PRO A 107 0.51 -20.78 6.34
N SER A 108 -0.51 -20.93 7.20
CA SER A 108 -1.90 -20.62 6.86
C SER A 108 -2.12 -19.15 6.48
N LEU A 109 -1.30 -18.25 7.02
CA LEU A 109 -1.32 -16.82 6.71
C LEU A 109 -0.76 -16.50 5.32
N THR A 110 -0.07 -17.46 4.68
CA THR A 110 0.55 -17.29 3.36
C THR A 110 -0.32 -17.73 2.19
N GLN A 111 -1.50 -18.31 2.44
CA GLN A 111 -2.35 -18.90 1.39
C GLN A 111 -2.89 -17.88 0.36
N GLY A 112 -2.87 -16.58 0.70
CA GLY A 112 -3.29 -15.51 -0.19
C GLY A 112 -2.19 -14.93 -1.09
N ALA A 113 -0.95 -15.39 -0.97
CA ALA A 113 0.16 -14.87 -1.77
C ALA A 113 0.16 -15.46 -3.18
N THR A 114 0.26 -14.61 -4.20
CA THR A 114 0.49 -15.03 -5.59
C THR A 114 1.86 -15.69 -5.74
N LEU A 115 2.87 -15.16 -5.03
CA LEU A 115 4.21 -15.71 -4.99
C LEU A 115 4.75 -15.66 -3.57
N ARG A 116 5.23 -16.79 -3.06
CA ARG A 116 5.92 -16.86 -1.78
C ARG A 116 7.42 -16.98 -2.00
N LEU A 117 8.18 -16.01 -1.52
CA LEU A 117 9.63 -16.01 -1.58
C LEU A 117 10.22 -16.24 -0.19
N ARG A 118 11.42 -16.82 -0.12
CA ARG A 118 12.16 -16.96 1.15
C ARG A 118 13.10 -15.80 1.43
N SER A 119 13.37 -14.99 0.42
CA SER A 119 14.29 -13.85 0.46
C SER A 119 13.96 -12.95 -0.71
N MET A 120 14.20 -11.65 -0.54
CA MET A 120 14.03 -10.66 -1.59
C MET A 120 15.02 -10.85 -2.76
N GLU A 121 16.15 -11.51 -2.52
CA GLU A 121 17.14 -11.86 -3.57
C GLU A 121 16.57 -12.77 -4.65
N LYS A 122 15.50 -13.50 -4.34
CA LYS A 122 14.82 -14.40 -5.30
C LYS A 122 13.68 -13.73 -6.05
N PHE A 123 13.47 -12.44 -5.83
CA PHE A 123 12.48 -11.67 -6.55
C PHE A 123 12.99 -11.39 -7.96
N ASP A 124 12.24 -11.86 -8.96
CA ASP A 124 12.47 -11.52 -10.36
C ASP A 124 11.43 -10.47 -10.81
N PRO A 125 11.81 -9.19 -10.94
CA PRO A 125 10.91 -8.13 -11.36
C PRO A 125 10.31 -8.37 -12.76
N GLN A 126 11.00 -9.13 -13.63
CA GLN A 126 10.52 -9.39 -14.99
C GLN A 126 9.24 -10.23 -15.00
N LEU A 127 9.05 -11.10 -13.99
CA LEU A 127 7.81 -11.88 -13.82
C LEU A 127 6.58 -11.00 -13.57
N PHE A 128 6.79 -9.75 -13.15
CA PHE A 128 5.76 -8.76 -12.84
C PHE A 128 5.73 -7.62 -13.86
N GLY A 129 6.44 -7.75 -14.98
CA GLY A 129 6.51 -6.71 -16.02
C GLY A 129 7.27 -5.46 -15.59
N LEU A 130 8.07 -5.54 -14.51
CA LEU A 130 8.93 -4.45 -14.05
C LEU A 130 10.28 -4.52 -14.76
N PRO A 131 10.93 -3.37 -15.04
CA PRO A 131 12.27 -3.37 -15.59
C PRO A 131 13.26 -3.98 -14.60
N VAL A 132 14.30 -4.64 -15.12
CA VAL A 132 15.41 -5.15 -14.32
C VAL A 132 16.13 -3.97 -13.68
N TYR A 133 16.29 -3.99 -12.36
CA TYR A 133 17.21 -3.08 -11.71
C TYR A 133 18.61 -3.69 -11.81
N ASP A 134 19.56 -2.93 -12.36
CA ASP A 134 21.00 -3.21 -12.32
C ASP A 134 21.58 -2.85 -10.93
#